data_AF-A0A820M4B5-F1
#
_entry.id   AF-A0A820M4B5-F1
#
_cell.length_a   1.000
_cell.length_b   1.000
_cell.length_c   1.000
_cell.angle_alpha   90.00
_cell.angle_beta   90.00
_cell.angle_gamma   90.00
#
_symmetry.space_group_name_H-M   'P 1'
#
loop_
_entity.id
_entity.type
_entity.pdbx_description
1 polymer ?
#
loop_
_entity_poly.entity_id
_entity_poly.type
_entity_poly.pdbx_seq_one_letter_code
_entity_poly.pdbx_strand_id
1 'polypeptide(L)'
;MNFDLDKDYSLIDTSVLSNDVFTRIDDDFFSIVKVLAGDSVFNILRIQLINSARKLLNTPDVFAFFQIESEETDTIKAESCFKSKTGQYVVKPGIQTGLSYLIKLLK
;
A
#
# COMPACT_ATOMS: atom_id res chain seq x y z
N MET A 1 22.80 4.29 26.85
CA MET A 1 22.91 3.57 25.57
C MET A 1 22.34 4.51 24.53
N ASN A 2 23.21 5.23 23.81
CA ASN A 2 22.80 6.14 22.73
C ASN A 2 22.38 5.28 21.54
N PHE A 3 21.15 5.44 21.07
CA PHE A 3 20.76 4.91 19.78
C PHE A 3 21.20 5.92 18.72
N ASP A 4 22.33 5.63 18.08
CA ASP A 4 22.63 6.20 16.76
C ASP A 4 21.54 5.72 15.81
N LEU A 5 20.68 6.66 15.42
CA LEU A 5 19.67 6.49 14.39
C LEU A 5 20.14 7.15 13.09
N ASP A 6 21.40 6.95 12.71
CA ASP A 6 21.89 7.18 11.34
C ASP A 6 21.60 5.93 10.49
N LYS A 7 20.32 5.55 10.42
CA LYS A 7 19.85 4.81 9.24
C LYS A 7 19.43 5.87 8.24
N ASP A 8 20.34 6.10 7.31
CA ASP A 8 20.12 6.79 6.04
C ASP A 8 18.80 6.28 5.44
N TYR A 9 17.71 7.01 5.73
CA TYR A 9 16.50 6.94 4.93
C TYR A 9 16.91 7.59 3.63
N SER A 10 17.55 6.82 2.75
CA SER A 10 17.83 7.25 1.38
C SER A 10 16.56 7.93 0.89
N LEU A 11 16.64 9.26 0.72
CA LEU A 11 15.53 10.10 0.32
C LEU A 11 14.83 9.36 -0.81
N ILE A 12 13.59 8.92 -0.56
CA ILE A 12 12.79 8.30 -1.61
C ILE A 12 12.80 9.31 -2.75
N ASP A 13 13.42 8.93 -3.86
CA ASP A 13 13.59 9.83 -4.98
C ASP A 13 12.22 10.13 -5.58
N THR A 14 11.63 11.23 -5.14
CA THR A 14 10.33 11.70 -5.62
C THR A 14 10.43 12.25 -7.03
N SER A 15 11.62 12.32 -7.66
CA SER A 15 11.73 12.68 -9.08
C SER A 15 11.04 11.68 -10.00
N VAL A 16 10.80 10.45 -9.52
CA VAL A 16 10.01 9.41 -10.21
C VAL A 16 8.52 9.79 -10.29
N LEU A 17 8.04 10.66 -9.40
CA LEU A 17 6.75 11.31 -9.53
C LEU A 17 6.87 12.38 -10.62
N SER A 18 6.88 11.97 -11.90
CA SER A 18 6.61 12.93 -12.98
C SER A 18 5.29 13.62 -12.67
N ASN A 19 5.13 14.89 -13.06
CA ASN A 19 3.93 15.73 -12.84
C ASN A 19 2.59 15.10 -13.28
N ASP A 20 2.63 13.90 -13.85
CA ASP A 20 1.56 13.19 -14.51
C ASP A 20 1.25 11.83 -13.84
N VAL A 21 1.63 11.62 -12.58
CA VAL A 21 1.27 10.39 -11.85
C VAL A 21 -0.25 10.13 -11.84
N PHE A 22 -1.05 11.19 -11.99
CA PHE A 22 -2.50 11.14 -12.12
C PHE A 22 -3.01 10.61 -13.47
N THR A 23 -2.17 10.60 -14.52
CA THR A 23 -2.53 10.05 -15.84
C THR A 23 -2.09 8.61 -16.01
N ARG A 24 -1.24 8.10 -15.11
CA ARG A 24 -0.77 6.71 -15.11
C ARG A 24 -1.87 5.77 -14.64
N ILE A 25 -2.08 4.70 -15.42
CA ILE A 25 -3.09 3.67 -15.21
C ILE A 25 -2.39 2.30 -15.33
N ASP A 26 -2.94 1.28 -14.68
CA ASP A 26 -2.49 -0.11 -14.75
C ASP A 26 -1.01 -0.26 -14.36
N ASP A 27 -0.19 -0.84 -15.23
CA ASP A 27 1.17 -1.26 -14.92
C ASP A 27 2.08 -0.08 -14.52
N ASP A 28 1.89 1.09 -15.12
CA ASP A 28 2.64 2.29 -14.78
C ASP A 28 2.31 2.79 -13.38
N PHE A 29 1.03 2.75 -12.99
CA PHE A 29 0.61 3.08 -11.64
C PHE A 29 1.16 2.07 -10.64
N PHE A 30 1.01 0.78 -10.93
CA PHE A 30 1.47 -0.28 -10.03
C PHE A 30 2.99 -0.31 -9.83
N SER A 31 3.76 0.04 -10.84
CA SER A 31 5.22 0.16 -10.73
C SER A 31 5.61 1.21 -9.69
N ILE A 32 4.91 2.34 -9.68
CA ILE A 32 5.12 3.41 -8.71
C ILE A 32 4.68 2.99 -7.31
N VAL A 33 3.53 2.29 -7.19
CA VAL A 33 3.06 1.75 -5.91
C VAL A 33 4.10 0.82 -5.29
N LYS A 34 4.70 -0.08 -6.08
CA LYS A 34 5.74 -0.99 -5.58
C LYS A 34 6.94 -0.24 -5.03
N VAL A 35 7.42 0.77 -5.75
CA VAL A 35 8.59 1.57 -5.33
C VAL A 35 8.29 2.37 -4.05
N LEU A 36 7.12 2.98 -3.95
CA LEU A 36 6.80 3.93 -2.87
C LEU A 36 6.18 3.28 -1.63
N ALA A 37 5.45 2.18 -1.80
CA ALA A 37 4.63 1.58 -0.75
C ALA A 37 4.87 0.07 -0.56
N GLY A 38 5.69 -0.54 -1.42
CA GLY A 38 6.08 -1.95 -1.33
C GLY A 38 5.08 -2.93 -1.94
N ASP A 39 5.51 -4.19 -2.06
CA ASP A 39 4.75 -5.25 -2.74
C ASP A 39 3.40 -5.56 -2.07
N SER A 40 3.31 -5.50 -0.74
CA SER A 40 2.06 -5.77 -0.04
C SER A 40 0.98 -4.74 -0.38
N VAL A 41 1.33 -3.45 -0.45
CA VAL A 41 0.38 -2.40 -0.86
C VAL A 41 0.00 -2.59 -2.33
N PHE A 42 0.97 -2.91 -3.19
CA PHE A 42 0.70 -3.25 -4.59
C PHE A 42 -0.31 -4.40 -4.73
N ASN A 43 -0.12 -5.52 -4.04
CA ASN A 43 -1.02 -6.68 -4.11
C ASN A 43 -2.44 -6.32 -3.64
N ILE A 44 -2.55 -5.54 -2.56
CA ILE A 44 -3.82 -5.05 -2.02
C ILE A 44 -4.56 -4.16 -3.03
N LEU A 45 -3.86 -3.26 -3.73
CA LEU A 45 -4.50 -2.40 -4.72
C LEU A 45 -4.87 -3.18 -5.99
N ARG A 46 -3.99 -4.11 -6.42
CA ARG A 46 -4.17 -4.90 -7.64
C ARG A 46 -5.40 -5.81 -7.58
N ILE A 47 -5.58 -6.56 -6.48
CA ILE A 47 -6.74 -7.46 -6.35
C ILE A 47 -8.06 -6.69 -6.39
N GLN A 48 -8.08 -5.44 -5.91
CA GLN A 48 -9.25 -4.58 -5.91
C GLN A 48 -9.43 -3.78 -7.21
N LEU A 49 -8.57 -4.00 -8.21
CA LEU A 49 -8.54 -3.24 -9.47
C LEU A 49 -8.42 -1.72 -9.26
N ILE A 50 -7.77 -1.32 -8.15
CA ILE A 50 -7.38 0.07 -7.87
C ILE A 50 -6.10 0.33 -8.66
N ASN A 51 -6.27 0.54 -9.95
CA ASN A 51 -5.20 0.62 -10.95
C ASN A 51 -4.86 2.06 -11.37
N SER A 52 -5.22 3.06 -10.57
CA SER A 52 -4.87 4.47 -10.83
C SER A 52 -4.94 5.30 -9.56
N ALA A 53 -4.22 6.43 -9.55
CA ALA A 53 -4.28 7.41 -8.46
C ALA A 53 -5.72 7.89 -8.22
N ARG A 54 -6.48 8.15 -9.29
CA ARG A 54 -7.88 8.58 -9.18
C ARG A 54 -8.75 7.55 -8.47
N LYS A 55 -8.65 6.26 -8.83
CA LYS A 55 -9.40 5.22 -8.13
C LYS A 55 -8.99 5.15 -6.66
N LEU A 56 -7.68 5.16 -6.38
CA LEU A 56 -7.18 5.10 -5.01
C LEU A 56 -7.71 6.26 -4.15
N LEU A 57 -7.66 7.50 -4.66
CA LEU A 57 -8.12 8.68 -3.94
C LEU A 57 -9.64 8.71 -3.72
N ASN A 58 -10.41 7.97 -4.52
CA ASN A 58 -11.87 7.85 -4.39
C ASN A 58 -12.30 6.57 -3.65
N THR A 59 -11.37 5.70 -3.25
CA THR A 59 -11.68 4.52 -2.42
C THR A 59 -11.66 4.94 -0.95
N PRO A 60 -12.80 4.95 -0.24
CA PRO A 60 -12.88 5.46 1.13
C PRO A 60 -12.15 4.59 2.15
N ASP A 61 -12.20 3.26 1.98
CA ASP A 61 -11.46 2.30 2.81
C ASP A 61 -10.90 1.19 1.93
N VAL A 62 -9.59 1.24 1.70
CA VAL A 62 -8.84 0.25 0.89
C VAL A 62 -8.74 -1.11 1.58
N PHE A 63 -8.92 -1.19 2.90
CA PHE A 63 -8.80 -2.44 3.65
C PHE A 63 -10.14 -3.12 3.93
N ALA A 64 -11.26 -2.47 3.60
CA ALA A 64 -12.61 -3.01 3.82
C ALA A 64 -12.83 -4.38 3.17
N PHE A 65 -12.19 -4.64 2.02
CA PHE A 65 -12.30 -5.93 1.32
C PHE A 65 -11.76 -7.12 2.13
N PHE A 66 -10.95 -6.90 3.17
CA PHE A 66 -10.53 -7.98 4.08
C PHE A 66 -11.71 -8.60 4.87
N GLN A 67 -12.87 -7.98 4.90
CA GLN A 67 -14.06 -8.61 5.49
C GLN A 67 -14.67 -9.70 4.61
N ILE A 68 -14.29 -9.77 3.33
CA ILE A 68 -14.76 -10.82 2.42
C ILE A 68 -14.03 -12.13 2.76
N GLU A 69 -14.80 -13.21 2.86
CA GLU A 69 -14.30 -14.57 3.02
C GLU A 69 -14.09 -15.19 1.63
N SER A 70 -12.85 -15.20 1.15
CA SER A 70 -12.46 -15.90 -0.07
C SER A 70 -11.01 -16.36 0.03
N GLU A 71 -10.64 -17.36 -0.78
CA GLU A 71 -9.25 -17.84 -0.86
C GLU A 71 -8.27 -16.71 -1.25
N GLU A 72 -8.72 -15.81 -2.12
CA GLU A 72 -7.93 -14.69 -2.61
C GLU A 72 -7.68 -13.66 -1.50
N THR A 73 -8.68 -13.35 -0.68
CA THR A 73 -8.50 -12.44 0.46
C THR A 73 -7.71 -13.10 1.59
N ASP A 74 -7.87 -14.40 1.81
CA ASP A 74 -7.12 -15.15 2.83
C ASP A 74 -5.63 -15.19 2.53
N THR A 75 -5.26 -15.37 1.27
CA THR A 75 -3.87 -15.29 0.81
C THR A 75 -3.25 -13.93 1.14
N ILE A 76 -3.94 -12.83 0.81
CA ILE A 76 -3.42 -11.48 1.06
C ILE A 76 -3.40 -11.16 2.56
N LYS A 77 -4.39 -11.62 3.34
CA LYS A 77 -4.40 -11.46 4.81
C LYS A 77 -3.19 -12.15 5.45
N ALA A 78 -2.82 -13.34 4.99
CA ALA A 78 -1.67 -14.06 5.52
C ALA A 78 -0.36 -13.26 5.38
N GLU A 79 -0.22 -12.52 4.27
CA GLU A 79 0.95 -11.68 4.02
C GLU A 79 0.86 -10.30 4.69
N SER A 80 -0.34 -9.74 4.77
CA SER A 80 -0.55 -8.32 5.08
C SER A 80 -1.04 -8.05 6.51
N CYS A 81 -1.49 -9.07 7.23
CA CYS A 81 -2.09 -8.93 8.55
C CYS A 81 -1.37 -9.76 9.62
N PHE A 82 -1.54 -9.37 10.86
CA PHE A 82 -1.39 -10.25 12.01
C PHE A 82 -2.72 -10.92 12.32
N LYS A 83 -2.71 -12.24 12.48
CA LYS A 83 -3.88 -12.98 12.99
C LYS A 83 -3.79 -13.06 14.51
N SER A 84 -4.74 -12.44 15.19
CA SER A 84 -4.87 -12.52 16.64
C SER A 84 -5.34 -13.91 17.09
N LYS A 85 -5.16 -14.23 18.37
CA LYS A 85 -5.65 -15.50 18.95
C LYS A 85 -7.17 -15.66 18.88
N THR A 86 -7.92 -14.57 18.77
CA THR A 86 -9.39 -14.56 18.62
C THR A 86 -9.83 -14.70 17.17
N GLY A 87 -8.89 -14.87 16.23
CA GLY A 87 -9.17 -15.02 14.80
C GLY A 87 -9.31 -13.70 14.05
N GLN A 88 -9.29 -12.54 14.72
CA GLN A 88 -9.32 -11.23 14.07
C GLN A 88 -8.00 -10.95 13.35
N TYR A 89 -8.11 -10.39 12.13
CA TYR A 89 -6.98 -9.91 11.36
C TYR A 89 -6.75 -8.42 11.57
N VAL A 90 -5.50 -8.03 11.82
CA VAL A 90 -5.08 -6.64 11.96
C VAL A 90 -4.02 -6.34 10.91
N VAL A 91 -4.25 -5.35 10.05
CA VAL A 91 -3.28 -4.97 9.01
C VAL A 91 -1.95 -4.54 9.65
N LYS A 92 -0.83 -5.02 9.11
CA LYS A 92 0.50 -4.66 9.62
C LYS A 92 0.70 -3.13 9.54
N PRO A 93 1.14 -2.44 10.61
CA PRO A 93 1.26 -0.98 10.62
C PRO A 93 2.14 -0.39 9.49
N GLY A 94 3.18 -1.11 9.07
CA GLY A 94 4.03 -0.71 7.96
C GLY A 94 3.28 -0.59 6.64
N ILE A 95 2.32 -1.49 6.38
CA ILE A 95 1.48 -1.46 5.18
C ILE A 95 0.51 -0.27 5.23
N GLN A 96 -0.12 -0.04 6.39
CA GLN A 96 -0.99 1.12 6.60
C GLN A 96 -0.23 2.44 6.39
N THR A 97 1.00 2.50 6.87
CA THR A 97 1.88 3.67 6.72
C THR A 97 2.29 3.88 5.27
N GLY A 98 2.69 2.82 4.56
CA GLY A 98 3.03 2.87 3.14
C GLY A 98 1.87 3.37 2.27
N LEU A 99 0.66 2.84 2.49
CA LEU A 99 -0.54 3.31 1.79
C LEU A 99 -0.85 4.78 2.13
N SER A 100 -0.78 5.15 3.41
CA SER A 100 -1.05 6.52 3.84
C SER A 100 -0.05 7.52 3.25
N TYR A 101 1.22 7.14 3.18
CA TYR A 101 2.28 7.94 2.54
C TYR A 101 2.02 8.11 1.04
N LEU A 102 1.69 7.01 0.34
CA LEU A 102 1.30 7.06 -1.06
C LEU A 102 0.12 8.02 -1.29
N ILE A 103 -0.95 7.91 -0.50
CA ILE A 103 -2.12 8.82 -0.61
C ILE A 103 -1.72 10.28 -0.38
N LYS A 104 -0.80 10.56 0.55
CA LYS A 104 -0.32 11.93 0.79
C LYS A 104 0.49 12.48 -0.38
N LEU A 105 1.30 11.65 -1.03
CA LEU A 105 2.06 12.05 -2.23
C LEU A 105 1.16 12.31 -3.45
N LEU A 106 0.01 11.65 -3.51
CA LEU A 106 -0.98 11.77 -4.58
C LEU A 106 -2.00 12.90 -4.35
N LYS A 107 -1.89 13.69 -3.29
CA LYS A 107 -2.77 14.84 -3.00
C LYS A 107 -2.01 16.13 -3.16
#